data_AF-A0A7Y6ZSQ7-F1
#
_entry.id   AF-A0A7Y6ZSQ7-F1
#
_cell.length_a   1.000
_cell.length_b   1.000
_cell.length_c   1.000
_cell.angle_alpha   90.00
_cell.angle_beta   90.00
_cell.angle_gamma   90.00
#
_symmetry.space_group_name_H-M   'P 1'
#
loop_
_entity.id
_entity.type
_entity.pdbx_description
1 polymer ?
#
loop_
_entity_poly.entity_id
_entity_poly.type
_entity_poly.pdbx_seq_one_letter_code
_entity_poly.pdbx_strand_id
1 'polypeptide(L)'
;MDFEFMTDVTGQPLAKCDIESEALGDWLSHDIGTNKNAINSLLQSIEQLHNNQRTDVDIIGKIYHLSIADDEVELFLNNNQTNHSEFEDDYDDGPIAGCGLVEFNHLLESWLEFIN
;
A
#
# COMPACT_ATOMS: atom_id res chain seq x y z
N MET A 1 4.34 7.26 -10.66
CA MET A 1 3.02 7.25 -10.02
C MET A 1 2.52 8.67 -9.85
N ASP A 2 1.48 9.02 -10.60
CA ASP A 2 0.69 10.24 -10.38
C ASP A 2 -0.49 9.93 -9.43
N PHE A 3 -0.89 10.91 -8.61
CA PHE A 3 -2.01 10.74 -7.69
C PHE A 3 -2.78 12.04 -7.40
N GLU A 4 -4.05 11.88 -7.02
CA GLU A 4 -4.91 12.95 -6.50
C GLU A 4 -5.67 12.48 -5.25
N PHE A 5 -5.97 13.42 -4.36
CA PHE A 5 -6.75 13.16 -3.16
C PHE A 5 -8.07 13.91 -3.17
N MET A 6 -9.11 13.28 -2.64
CA MET A 6 -10.41 13.89 -2.47
C MET A 6 -11.11 13.39 -1.22
N THR A 7 -12.11 14.14 -0.78
CA THR A 7 -13.01 13.70 0.28
C THR A 7 -14.32 13.27 -0.36
N ASP A 8 -14.78 12.06 -0.03
CA ASP A 8 -16.04 11.55 -0.52
C ASP A 8 -17.25 12.26 0.12
N VAL A 9 -18.45 11.92 -0.34
CA VAL A 9 -19.71 12.51 0.17
C VAL A 9 -19.99 12.19 1.65
N THR A 10 -19.29 11.19 2.22
CA THR A 10 -19.40 10.77 3.62
C THR A 10 -18.33 11.40 4.51
N GLY A 11 -17.41 12.18 3.94
CA GLY A 11 -16.30 12.81 4.66
C GLY A 11 -15.06 11.92 4.77
N GLN A 12 -15.02 10.76 4.10
CA GLN A 12 -13.84 9.89 4.12
C GLN A 12 -12.83 10.32 3.05
N PRO A 13 -11.52 10.31 3.36
CA PRO A 13 -10.50 10.62 2.38
C PRO A 13 -10.33 9.45 1.40
N LEU A 14 -10.13 9.78 0.12
CA LEU A 14 -9.86 8.84 -0.96
C LEU A 14 -8.60 9.28 -1.72
N ALA A 15 -7.74 8.33 -2.03
CA ALA A 15 -6.62 8.46 -2.93
C ALA A 15 -6.93 7.78 -4.26
N LYS A 16 -6.62 8.48 -5.36
CA LYS A 16 -6.65 7.93 -6.72
C LYS A 16 -5.27 8.05 -7.32
N CYS A 17 -4.74 6.91 -7.75
CA CYS A 17 -3.48 6.88 -8.48
C CYS A 17 -3.75 6.61 -9.97
N ASP A 18 -2.71 6.70 -10.80
CA ASP A 18 -2.78 6.27 -12.20
C ASP A 18 -3.13 4.77 -12.34
N ILE A 19 -3.48 4.35 -13.56
CA ILE A 19 -4.01 2.99 -13.82
C ILE A 19 -3.00 1.90 -13.41
N GLU A 20 -1.70 2.16 -13.52
CA GLU A 20 -0.66 1.18 -13.18
C GLU A 20 -0.53 0.98 -11.65
N SER A 21 -0.98 1.96 -10.87
CA SER A 21 -0.90 1.99 -9.41
C SER A 21 -2.26 2.14 -8.71
N GLU A 22 -3.36 1.89 -9.42
CA GLU A 22 -4.73 2.12 -8.93
C GLU A 22 -4.98 1.43 -7.58
N ALA A 23 -4.50 0.19 -7.42
CA ALA A 23 -4.67 -0.58 -6.18
C ALA A 23 -3.91 0.00 -4.98
N LEU A 24 -2.82 0.76 -5.19
CA LEU A 24 -2.15 1.49 -4.11
C LEU A 24 -3.01 2.64 -3.58
N GLY A 25 -3.76 3.32 -4.46
CA GLY A 25 -4.75 4.33 -4.07
C GLY A 25 -5.90 3.72 -3.26
N ASP A 26 -6.39 2.56 -3.69
CA ASP A 26 -7.43 1.82 -2.95
C ASP A 26 -6.93 1.36 -1.57
N TRP A 27 -5.74 0.75 -1.50
CA TRP A 27 -5.09 0.37 -0.26
C TRP A 27 -4.93 1.55 0.70
N LEU A 28 -4.44 2.69 0.21
CA LEU A 28 -4.25 3.87 1.03
C LEU A 28 -5.58 4.42 1.57
N SER A 29 -6.63 4.35 0.77
CA SER A 29 -7.98 4.80 1.15
C SER A 29 -8.64 3.88 2.17
N HIS A 30 -8.55 2.56 1.97
CA HIS A 30 -9.39 1.58 2.67
C HIS A 30 -8.66 0.75 3.73
N ASP A 31 -7.38 0.45 3.54
CA ASP A 31 -6.58 -0.31 4.50
C ASP A 31 -5.86 0.62 5.49
N ILE A 32 -5.32 1.75 5.02
CA ILE A 32 -4.66 2.75 5.87
C ILE A 32 -5.65 3.83 6.34
N GLY A 33 -6.37 4.45 5.41
CA GLY A 33 -7.32 5.53 5.67
C GLY A 33 -6.72 6.66 6.50
N THR A 34 -7.36 7.00 7.62
CA THR A 34 -6.94 8.08 8.53
C THR A 34 -6.00 7.63 9.65
N ASN A 35 -5.45 6.42 9.59
CA ASN A 35 -4.57 5.88 10.62
C ASN A 35 -3.15 6.50 10.56
N LYS A 36 -3.02 7.70 11.13
CA LYS A 36 -1.74 8.46 11.18
C LYS A 36 -0.60 7.66 11.82
N ASN A 37 -0.89 6.78 12.77
CA ASN A 37 0.15 5.94 13.39
C ASN A 37 0.70 4.90 12.41
N ALA A 38 -0.16 4.29 11.60
CA ALA A 38 0.27 3.36 10.56
C ALA A 38 1.14 4.06 9.51
N ILE A 39 0.70 5.25 9.05
CA ILE A 39 1.47 6.05 8.07
C ILE A 39 2.84 6.43 8.63
N ASN A 40 2.92 6.95 9.86
CA ASN A 40 4.19 7.32 10.48
C ASN A 40 5.11 6.10 10.70
N SER A 41 4.54 4.94 11.07
CA SER A 41 5.32 3.70 11.22
C SER A 41 5.90 3.23 9.88
N LEU A 42 5.14 3.43 8.80
CA LEU A 42 5.55 3.10 7.44
C LEU A 42 6.69 4.01 6.97
N LEU A 43 6.53 5.33 7.12
CA LEU A 43 7.58 6.32 6.83
C LEU A 43 8.87 6.03 7.60
N GLN A 44 8.76 5.65 8.89
CA GLN A 44 9.92 5.24 9.68
C GLN A 44 10.58 3.95 9.14
N SER A 45 9.78 3.01 8.65
CA SER A 45 10.29 1.77 8.06
C SER A 45 11.03 2.04 6.74
N ILE A 46 10.52 2.96 5.93
CA ILE A 46 11.19 3.45 4.71
C ILE A 46 12.53 4.12 5.06
N GLU A 47 12.58 4.94 6.11
CA GLU A 47 13.83 5.54 6.58
C GLU A 47 14.85 4.48 7.03
N GLN A 48 14.40 3.39 7.68
CA GLN A 48 15.27 2.28 8.06
C GLN A 48 15.82 1.54 6.85
N LEU A 49 15.02 1.35 5.79
CA LEU A 49 15.46 0.75 4.52
C LEU A 49 16.55 1.61 3.87
N HIS A 50 16.31 2.93 3.72
CA HIS A 50 17.31 3.86 3.17
C HIS A 50 18.64 3.87 3.96
N ASN A 51 18.57 3.72 5.28
CA ASN A 51 19.75 3.70 6.15
C ASN A 51 20.42 2.32 6.22
N ASN A 52 19.98 1.33 5.43
CA ASN A 52 20.45 -0.06 5.48
C ASN A 52 20.33 -0.70 6.87
N GLN A 53 19.37 -0.25 7.67
CA GLN A 53 19.05 -0.82 9.00
C GLN A 53 18.08 -2.00 8.89
N ARG A 54 17.45 -2.14 7.73
CA ARG A 54 16.51 -3.18 7.35
C ARG A 54 16.66 -3.43 5.85
N THR A 55 16.38 -4.65 5.40
CA THR A 55 16.45 -5.08 3.99
C THR A 55 15.09 -5.12 3.31
N ASP A 56 14.05 -5.43 4.08
CA ASP A 56 12.69 -5.67 3.57
C ASP A 56 11.63 -5.35 4.64
N VAL A 57 10.43 -4.99 4.20
CA VAL A 57 9.27 -4.72 5.06
C VAL A 57 8.03 -5.37 4.46
N ASP A 58 7.40 -6.28 5.21
CA ASP A 58 6.08 -6.81 4.89
C ASP A 58 5.01 -6.30 5.86
N ILE A 59 3.87 -5.90 5.31
CA ILE A 59 2.72 -5.41 6.08
C ILE A 59 1.45 -6.05 5.55
N ILE A 60 0.84 -6.87 6.40
CA ILE A 60 -0.42 -7.53 6.09
C ILE A 60 -1.56 -6.63 6.59
N GLY A 61 -2.27 -6.04 5.64
CA GLY A 61 -3.47 -5.25 5.86
C GLY A 61 -4.72 -6.13 5.89
N LYS A 62 -5.88 -5.49 5.72
CA LYS A 62 -7.17 -6.18 5.71
C LYS A 62 -7.49 -6.70 4.31
N ILE A 63 -7.34 -5.85 3.31
CA ILE A 63 -7.65 -6.17 1.90
C ILE A 63 -6.38 -6.57 1.17
N TYR A 64 -5.26 -5.89 1.47
CA TYR A 64 -4.01 -6.08 0.76
C TYR A 64 -2.87 -6.45 1.70
N HIS A 65 -1.79 -6.99 1.14
CA HIS A 65 -0.49 -6.99 1.78
C HIS A 65 0.51 -6.22 0.93
N LEU A 66 1.36 -5.46 1.62
CA LEU A 66 2.39 -4.62 1.04
C LEU A 66 3.75 -5.25 1.33
N SER A 67 4.58 -5.41 0.31
CA SER A 67 5.97 -5.79 0.43
C SER A 67 6.87 -4.67 -0.08
N ILE A 68 7.96 -4.39 0.62
CA ILE A 68 8.95 -3.38 0.24
C ILE A 68 10.32 -4.02 0.31
N ALA A 69 11.00 -4.12 -0.83
CA ALA A 69 12.35 -4.64 -0.95
C ALA A 69 13.03 -4.06 -2.19
N ASP A 70 14.36 -3.99 -2.20
CA ASP A 70 15.14 -3.59 -3.39
C ASP A 70 14.70 -2.26 -4.04
N ASP A 71 14.35 -1.27 -3.21
CA ASP A 71 13.80 0.05 -3.62
C ASP A 71 12.48 -0.01 -4.41
N GLU A 72 11.78 -1.14 -4.39
CA GLU A 72 10.47 -1.36 -4.99
C GLU A 72 9.41 -1.63 -3.91
N VAL A 73 8.18 -1.25 -4.22
CA VAL A 73 6.99 -1.47 -3.40
C VAL A 73 6.00 -2.27 -4.22
N GLU A 74 5.65 -3.44 -3.70
CA GLU A 74 4.73 -4.37 -4.34
C GLU A 74 3.48 -4.54 -3.47
N LEU A 75 2.32 -4.50 -4.11
CA LEU A 75 1.03 -4.69 -3.45
C LEU A 75 0.35 -5.93 -4.00
N PHE A 76 -0.20 -6.72 -3.10
CA PHE A 76 -0.85 -7.98 -3.40
C PHE A 76 -2.24 -8.01 -2.75
N LEU A 77 -3.18 -8.70 -3.38
CA LEU A 77 -4.49 -8.92 -2.80
C LEU A 77 -4.41 -10.04 -1.76
N ASN A 78 -4.99 -9.84 -0.58
CA ASN A 78 -5.12 -10.93 0.38
C ASN A 78 -6.17 -11.92 -0.12
N ASN A 79 -5.74 -13.16 -0.39
CA ASN A 79 -6.67 -14.24 -0.71
C ASN A 79 -7.48 -14.60 0.54
N ASN A 80 -8.69 -14.07 0.61
CA ASN A 80 -9.71 -14.42 1.59
C ASN A 80 -10.23 -15.83 1.26
N GLN A 81 -9.50 -16.85 1.71
CA GLN A 81 -9.91 -18.25 1.63
C GLN A 81 -11.21 -18.48 2.42
N THR A 82 -12.36 -18.22 1.79
CA THR A 82 -13.59 -18.91 2.12
C THR A 82 -13.44 -20.32 1.57
N ASN A 83 -13.05 -21.26 2.42
CA ASN A 83 -12.96 -22.71 2.17
C ASN A 83 -13.84 -23.18 1.02
N HIS A 84 -13.26 -23.62 -0.10
CA HIS A 84 -13.73 -24.71 -0.98
C HIS A 84 -12.85 -24.76 -2.22
N SER A 85 -11.95 -25.75 -2.32
CA SER A 85 -11.84 -26.68 -3.48
C SER A 85 -10.51 -27.43 -3.44
N GLU A 86 -10.57 -28.74 -3.63
CA GLU A 86 -9.46 -29.71 -3.71
C GLU A 86 -8.66 -29.56 -5.03
N PHE A 87 -8.39 -28.33 -5.45
CA PHE A 87 -7.61 -28.00 -6.65
C PHE A 87 -6.77 -26.74 -6.35
N GLU A 88 -5.74 -26.91 -5.52
CA GLU A 88 -4.64 -25.95 -5.44
C GLU A 88 -3.77 -26.15 -6.68
N ASP A 89 -4.19 -25.58 -7.80
CA ASP A 89 -3.23 -25.18 -8.84
C ASP A 89 -2.55 -23.90 -8.32
N ASP A 90 -1.23 -23.94 -8.19
CA ASP A 90 -0.32 -22.86 -7.79
C ASP A 90 -0.47 -21.61 -8.68
N TYR A 91 -1.54 -20.83 -8.49
CA TYR A 91 -1.58 -19.46 -8.95
C TYR A 91 -0.76 -18.62 -7.97
N ASP A 92 0.52 -18.45 -8.31
CA ASP A 92 1.32 -17.31 -7.87
C ASP A 92 0.65 -16.04 -8.45
N ASP A 93 -0.41 -15.58 -7.79
CA ASP A 93 -1.01 -14.29 -8.09
C ASP A 93 0.00 -13.22 -7.62
N GLY A 94 0.91 -12.88 -8.53
CA GLY A 94 1.94 -11.85 -8.32
C GLY A 94 1.35 -10.47 -7.98
N PRO A 95 2.20 -9.44 -7.89
CA PRO A 95 1.75 -8.12 -7.44
C PRO A 95 0.68 -7.56 -8.38
N ILE A 96 -0.39 -7.01 -7.78
CA ILE A 96 -1.51 -6.38 -8.50
C ILE A 96 -1.24 -4.90 -8.79
N ALA A 97 -0.26 -4.31 -8.11
CA ALA A 97 0.25 -2.97 -8.33
C ALA A 97 1.66 -2.85 -7.74
N GLY A 98 2.42 -1.89 -8.21
CA GLY A 98 3.71 -1.54 -7.63
C GLY A 98 4.19 -0.15 -8.02
N CYS A 99 5.19 0.33 -7.30
CA CYS A 99 5.88 1.59 -7.61
C CYS A 99 7.25 1.63 -6.92
N GLY A 100 8.10 2.58 -7.33
CA GLY A 100 9.38 2.78 -6.66
C GLY A 100 9.21 3.35 -5.24
N LEU A 101 10.13 2.99 -4.34
CA LEU A 101 10.13 3.42 -2.93
C LEU A 101 10.07 4.94 -2.75
N VAL A 102 10.72 5.69 -3.65
CA VAL A 102 10.73 7.16 -3.64
C VAL A 102 9.32 7.73 -3.90
N GLU A 103 8.61 7.18 -4.88
CA GLU A 103 7.26 7.61 -5.25
C GLU A 103 6.26 7.23 -4.15
N PHE A 104 6.44 6.04 -3.55
CA PHE A 104 5.66 5.60 -2.42
C PHE A 104 5.84 6.48 -1.18
N ASN A 105 7.07 6.84 -0.83
CA ASN A 105 7.34 7.76 0.28
C ASN A 105 6.63 9.11 0.05
N HIS A 106 6.71 9.64 -1.19
CA HIS A 106 6.05 10.89 -1.54
C HIS A 106 4.52 10.81 -1.43
N LEU A 107 3.91 9.68 -1.85
CA LEU A 107 2.49 9.42 -1.69
C LEU A 107 2.08 9.45 -0.21
N LEU A 108 2.84 8.78 0.67
CA LEU A 108 2.54 8.71 2.11
C LEU A 108 2.67 10.07 2.82
N GLU A 109 3.71 10.83 2.50
CA GLU A 109 3.90 12.19 3.05
C GLU A 109 2.76 13.11 2.62
N SER A 110 2.41 13.09 1.33
CA SER A 110 1.33 13.90 0.77
C SER A 110 -0.03 13.50 1.37
N TRP A 111 -0.26 12.20 1.57
CA TRP A 111 -1.47 11.71 2.21
C TRP A 111 -1.59 12.17 3.65
N LEU A 112 -0.50 12.08 4.42
CA LEU A 112 -0.47 12.54 5.81
C LEU A 112 -0.75 14.04 5.93
N GLU A 113 -0.27 14.84 4.98
CA GLU A 113 -0.59 16.27 4.87
C GLU A 113 -2.08 16.49 4.54
N PHE A 114 -2.64 15.71 3.60
CA PHE A 114 -4.03 15.83 3.19
C PHE A 114 -5.04 15.50 4.31
N ILE A 115 -4.75 14.49 5.14
CA ILE A 115 -5.64 14.06 6.24
C ILE A 115 -5.39 14.80 7.57
N ASN A 116 -4.51 15.80 7.57
CA ASN A 116 -4.21 16.62 8.75
C ASN A 116 -5.22 17.74 8.95
#